data_AF-A0A7V5WDM8-F1
#
_entry.id   AF-A0A7V5WDM8-F1
#
_cell.length_a   1.000
_cell.length_b   1.000
_cell.length_c   1.000
_cell.angle_alpha   90.00
_cell.angle_beta   90.00
_cell.angle_gamma   90.00
#
_symmetry.space_group_name_H-M   'P 1'
#
loop_
_entity.id
_entity.type
_entity.pdbx_description
1 polymer ?
#
loop_
_entity_poly.entity_id
_entity_poly.type
_entity_poly.pdbx_seq_one_letter_code
_entity_poly.pdbx_strand_id
1 'polypeptide(L)'
;MTSGLQEGWWWLGGALGLAVLGANLAWAARHLPDGAARDALSRLTAHPLTPYLWQTVRLLYYVGLPFAALVWGQDAVIGRWLGLQPFALFGAPPDAVGGWLDWVQDAGRAAALGGAVWLLAEAGRWAYRRAVPSVPPSPLPSPSLREAVYHEAHWAFYRNAPIMTLGVYWGAWAGLLLTAAEAWLNPEWRAGLADVARAPAQLLRAGMAVLSTLLFLTTQNIWLAVLLHWAITARCRD
;
A
#
# COMPACT_ATOMS: atom_id res chain seq x y z
N MET A 1 -15.78 1.67 -25.21
CA MET A 1 -14.94 2.36 -24.20
C MET A 1 -15.67 2.63 -22.88
N THR A 2 -16.99 2.84 -22.86
CA THR A 2 -17.74 3.08 -21.60
C THR A 2 -17.87 1.83 -20.71
N SER A 3 -17.90 0.63 -21.28
CA SER A 3 -18.00 -0.64 -20.54
C SER A 3 -16.79 -0.90 -19.62
N GLY A 4 -15.56 -0.83 -20.14
CA GLY A 4 -14.34 -1.07 -19.35
C GLY A 4 -14.12 -0.03 -18.25
N LEU A 5 -14.49 1.24 -18.48
CA LEU A 5 -14.47 2.27 -17.44
C LEU A 5 -15.42 1.94 -16.29
N GLN A 6 -16.67 1.58 -16.62
CA GLN A 6 -17.67 1.21 -15.62
C GLN A 6 -17.23 -0.02 -14.83
N GLU A 7 -16.68 -1.02 -15.52
CA GLU A 7 -16.17 -2.24 -14.89
C GLU A 7 -14.99 -1.97 -13.96
N GLY A 8 -14.04 -1.11 -14.35
CA GLY A 8 -12.94 -0.66 -13.49
C GLY A 8 -13.43 -0.04 -12.18
N TRP A 9 -14.49 0.78 -12.22
CA TRP A 9 -15.09 1.35 -11.02
C TRP A 9 -15.82 0.32 -10.15
N TRP A 10 -16.43 -0.71 -10.74
CA TRP A 10 -17.05 -1.80 -9.97
C TRP A 10 -16.02 -2.62 -9.21
N TRP A 11 -14.91 -2.99 -9.86
CA TRP A 11 -13.81 -3.71 -9.22
C TRP A 11 -13.19 -2.88 -8.08
N LEU A 12 -12.94 -1.59 -8.34
CA LEU A 12 -12.40 -0.67 -7.35
C LEU A 12 -13.35 -0.46 -6.17
N GLY A 13 -14.63 -0.20 -6.44
CA GLY A 13 -15.66 -0.03 -5.42
C GLY A 13 -15.88 -1.29 -4.58
N GLY A 14 -15.85 -2.47 -5.20
CA GLY A 14 -15.92 -3.76 -4.53
C GLY A 14 -14.73 -4.01 -3.61
N ALA A 15 -13.51 -3.72 -4.08
CA ALA A 15 -12.31 -3.84 -3.26
C ALA A 15 -12.33 -2.88 -2.06
N LEU A 16 -12.70 -1.62 -2.28
CA LEU A 16 -12.85 -0.62 -1.23
C LEU A 16 -13.90 -1.03 -0.20
N GLY A 17 -15.07 -1.48 -0.65
CA GLY A 17 -16.12 -1.99 0.20
C GLY A 17 -15.65 -3.18 1.05
N LEU A 18 -14.95 -4.13 0.45
CA LEU A 18 -14.39 -5.29 1.14
C LEU A 18 -13.35 -4.89 2.19
N ALA A 19 -12.46 -3.94 1.89
CA ALA A 19 -11.49 -3.41 2.85
C ALA A 19 -12.17 -2.76 4.05
N VAL A 20 -13.12 -1.86 3.79
CA VAL A 20 -13.83 -1.11 4.83
C VAL A 20 -14.65 -2.04 5.70
N LEU A 21 -15.41 -2.96 5.11
CA LEU A 21 -16.19 -3.96 5.84
C LEU A 21 -15.27 -4.87 6.66
N GLY A 22 -14.19 -5.39 6.05
CA GLY A 22 -13.23 -6.25 6.74
C GLY A 22 -12.58 -5.56 7.93
N ALA A 23 -12.16 -4.30 7.77
CA ALA A 23 -11.56 -3.52 8.85
C ALA A 23 -12.56 -3.26 10.00
N ASN A 24 -13.80 -2.91 9.68
CA ASN A 24 -14.83 -2.65 10.69
C ASN A 24 -15.28 -3.93 11.41
N LEU A 25 -15.42 -5.05 10.70
CA LEU A 25 -15.70 -6.36 11.31
C LEU A 25 -14.56 -6.81 12.21
N ALA A 26 -13.30 -6.68 11.77
CA ALA A 26 -12.14 -7.03 12.58
C ALA A 26 -12.03 -6.16 13.84
N TRP A 27 -12.35 -4.87 13.74
CA TRP A 27 -12.42 -3.97 14.88
C TRP A 27 -13.54 -4.35 15.86
N ALA A 28 -14.76 -4.57 15.35
CA ALA A 28 -15.88 -5.00 16.17
C ALA A 28 -15.59 -6.32 16.91
N ALA A 29 -14.97 -7.27 16.21
CA ALA A 29 -14.56 -8.56 16.77
C ALA A 29 -13.58 -8.41 17.96
N ARG A 30 -12.66 -7.45 17.92
CA ARG A 30 -11.71 -7.16 19.02
C ARG A 30 -12.36 -6.47 20.21
N HIS A 31 -13.48 -5.78 19.99
CA HIS A 31 -14.22 -5.04 21.02
C HIS A 31 -15.48 -5.77 21.49
N LEU A 32 -15.61 -7.07 21.18
CA LEU A 32 -16.70 -7.87 21.70
C LEU A 32 -16.63 -7.92 23.24
N PRO A 33 -17.78 -7.73 23.93
CA PRO A 33 -17.84 -7.92 25.37
C PRO A 33 -17.50 -9.38 25.72
N ASP A 34 -17.07 -9.59 26.97
CA ASP A 34 -16.79 -10.94 27.45
C ASP A 34 -18.06 -11.80 27.40
N GLY A 35 -17.92 -13.03 26.88
CA GLY A 35 -19.05 -13.94 26.68
C GLY A 35 -18.79 -14.98 25.59
N ALA A 36 -19.82 -15.79 25.29
CA ALA A 36 -19.72 -16.95 24.41
C ALA A 36 -19.18 -16.62 23.00
N ALA A 37 -19.52 -15.44 22.46
CA ALA A 37 -19.02 -15.00 21.15
C ALA A 37 -17.51 -14.72 21.14
N ARG A 38 -17.00 -14.07 22.19
CA ARG A 38 -15.56 -13.80 22.35
C ARG A 38 -14.78 -15.09 22.59
N ASP A 39 -15.34 -16.02 23.33
CA ASP A 39 -14.74 -17.34 23.57
C ASP A 39 -14.69 -18.19 22.30
N ALA A 40 -15.73 -18.15 21.48
CA ALA A 40 -15.74 -18.82 20.18
C ALA A 40 -14.69 -18.22 19.24
N LEU A 41 -14.62 -16.89 19.18
CA LEU A 41 -13.63 -16.18 18.37
C LEU A 41 -12.21 -16.47 18.85
N SER A 42 -11.96 -16.46 20.15
CA SER A 42 -10.63 -16.73 20.71
C SER A 42 -10.15 -18.13 20.36
N ARG A 43 -11.02 -19.15 20.45
CA ARG A 43 -10.74 -20.53 20.01
C ARG A 43 -10.40 -20.60 18.52
N LEU A 44 -11.14 -19.88 17.68
CA LEU A 44 -10.87 -19.83 16.24
C LEU A 44 -9.53 -19.14 15.96
N THR A 45 -9.23 -18.03 16.64
CA THR A 45 -7.96 -17.31 16.47
C THR A 45 -6.75 -18.05 17.02
N ALA A 46 -6.95 -18.92 18.02
CA ALA A 46 -5.91 -19.75 18.62
C ALA A 46 -5.54 -20.97 17.76
N HIS A 47 -6.31 -21.29 16.73
CA HIS A 47 -6.03 -22.44 15.88
C HIS A 47 -4.70 -22.26 15.11
N PRO A 48 -3.83 -23.27 15.02
CA PRO A 48 -2.51 -23.14 14.39
C PRO A 48 -2.54 -22.79 12.90
N LEU A 49 -3.65 -23.07 12.21
CA LEU A 49 -3.85 -22.70 10.81
C LEU A 49 -4.28 -21.24 10.61
N THR A 50 -4.74 -20.55 11.66
CA THR A 50 -5.29 -19.20 11.54
C THR A 50 -4.29 -18.17 11.00
N PRO A 51 -3.00 -18.18 11.39
CA PRO A 51 -2.00 -17.31 10.76
C PRO A 51 -1.87 -17.54 9.25
N TYR A 52 -1.91 -18.80 8.79
CA TYR A 52 -1.83 -19.12 7.36
C TYR A 52 -3.07 -18.66 6.61
N LEU A 53 -4.26 -18.93 7.16
CA LEU A 53 -5.53 -18.47 6.60
C LEU A 53 -5.53 -16.94 6.44
N TRP A 54 -5.05 -16.20 7.45
CA TRP A 54 -4.94 -14.75 7.34
C TRP A 54 -3.97 -14.30 6.26
N GLN A 55 -2.81 -14.96 6.11
CA GLN A 55 -1.88 -14.62 5.03
C GLN A 55 -2.47 -14.93 3.65
N THR A 56 -3.22 -16.03 3.51
CA THR A 56 -3.92 -16.37 2.27
C THR A 56 -4.99 -15.33 1.92
N VAL A 57 -5.84 -14.95 2.88
CA VAL A 57 -6.85 -13.90 2.66
C VAL A 57 -6.18 -12.58 2.25
N ARG A 58 -5.08 -12.21 2.90
CA ARG A 58 -4.33 -10.99 2.54
C ARG A 58 -3.71 -11.08 1.16
N LEU A 59 -3.12 -12.22 0.80
CA LEU A 59 -2.57 -12.44 -0.55
C LEU A 59 -3.67 -12.34 -1.62
N LEU A 60 -4.80 -12.99 -1.39
CA LEU A 60 -5.95 -12.94 -2.29
C LEU A 60 -6.49 -11.52 -2.43
N TYR A 61 -6.55 -10.76 -1.34
CA TYR A 61 -7.01 -9.37 -1.39
C TYR A 61 -6.02 -8.44 -2.11
N TYR A 62 -4.75 -8.45 -1.70
CA TYR A 62 -3.75 -7.49 -2.19
C TYR A 62 -3.19 -7.79 -3.58
N VAL A 63 -3.17 -9.06 -3.97
CA VAL A 63 -2.59 -9.50 -5.25
C VAL A 63 -3.62 -10.25 -6.08
N GLY A 64 -4.39 -11.15 -5.46
CA GLY A 64 -5.40 -11.94 -6.16
C GLY A 64 -6.51 -11.09 -6.78
N LEU A 65 -7.01 -10.07 -6.09
CA LEU A 65 -8.08 -9.21 -6.60
C LEU A 65 -7.60 -8.32 -7.76
N PRO A 66 -6.46 -7.61 -7.68
CA PRO A 66 -5.90 -6.92 -8.84
C PRO A 66 -5.62 -7.85 -10.02
N PHE A 67 -5.12 -9.06 -9.76
CA PHE A 67 -4.89 -10.06 -10.80
C PHE A 67 -6.19 -10.55 -11.45
N ALA A 68 -7.22 -10.81 -10.65
CA ALA A 68 -8.55 -11.18 -11.11
C ALA A 68 -9.16 -10.09 -11.99
N ALA A 69 -9.06 -8.82 -11.57
CA ALA A 69 -9.53 -7.69 -12.34
C ALA A 69 -8.75 -7.52 -13.66
N LEU A 70 -7.44 -7.82 -13.67
CA LEU A 70 -6.61 -7.79 -14.88
C LEU A 70 -6.99 -8.90 -15.87
N VAL A 71 -7.24 -10.12 -15.39
CA VAL A 71 -7.50 -11.30 -16.25
C VAL A 71 -8.95 -11.36 -16.70
N TRP A 72 -9.90 -11.04 -15.82
CA TRP A 72 -11.34 -11.19 -16.10
C TRP A 72 -12.05 -9.87 -16.41
N GLY A 73 -11.50 -8.73 -16.00
CA GLY A 73 -12.20 -7.46 -16.02
C GLY A 73 -12.33 -6.77 -17.38
N GLN A 74 -12.11 -7.46 -18.51
CA GLN A 74 -12.31 -6.94 -19.88
C GLN A 74 -11.92 -5.45 -20.08
N ASP A 75 -10.64 -5.12 -19.86
CA ASP A 75 -10.05 -3.77 -19.88
C ASP A 75 -10.28 -2.89 -18.63
N ALA A 76 -10.80 -3.44 -17.53
CA ALA A 76 -10.93 -2.75 -16.24
C ALA A 76 -9.59 -2.33 -15.63
N VAL A 77 -8.50 -3.02 -15.99
CA VAL A 77 -7.16 -2.75 -15.49
C VAL A 77 -6.17 -2.76 -16.64
N ILE A 78 -5.44 -1.66 -16.81
CA ILE A 78 -4.38 -1.57 -17.81
C ILE A 78 -3.04 -1.86 -17.14
N GLY A 79 -2.32 -2.89 -17.62
CA GLY A 79 -1.06 -3.35 -17.04
C GLY A 79 0.03 -2.27 -16.95
N ARG A 80 0.09 -1.36 -17.94
CA ARG A 80 0.97 -0.18 -17.89
C ARG A 80 0.71 0.69 -16.67
N TRP A 81 -0.57 0.92 -16.32
CA TRP A 81 -0.93 1.75 -15.16
C TRP A 81 -0.72 1.06 -13.82
N LEU A 82 -0.53 -0.26 -13.81
CA LEU A 82 0.00 -0.95 -12.63
C LEU A 82 1.48 -0.61 -12.39
N GLY A 83 2.18 -0.01 -13.37
CA GLY A 83 3.61 0.28 -13.27
C GLY A 83 4.49 -0.93 -13.59
N LEU A 84 3.94 -1.91 -14.33
CA LEU A 84 4.65 -3.07 -14.86
C LEU A 84 5.50 -2.64 -16.05
N GLN A 85 6.55 -1.85 -15.80
CA GLN A 85 7.60 -1.67 -16.80
C GLN A 85 8.34 -3.01 -17.01
N PRO A 86 8.69 -3.38 -18.26
CA PRO A 86 9.52 -4.53 -18.53
C PRO A 86 10.83 -4.45 -17.74
N PHE A 87 11.13 -5.49 -16.98
CA PHE A 87 12.37 -5.57 -16.23
C PHE A 87 13.51 -5.88 -17.21
N ALA A 88 14.43 -4.94 -17.43
CA ALA A 88 15.48 -5.06 -18.46
C ALA A 88 16.36 -6.32 -18.34
N LEU A 89 16.42 -6.94 -17.15
CA LEU A 89 17.17 -8.18 -16.90
C LEU A 89 16.49 -9.46 -17.42
N PHE A 90 15.17 -9.45 -17.69
CA PHE A 90 14.43 -10.64 -18.16
C PHE A 90 13.76 -10.35 -19.51
N GLY A 91 14.55 -10.37 -20.59
CA GLY A 91 14.06 -10.32 -21.97
C GLY A 91 14.18 -8.97 -22.66
N ALA A 92 15.36 -8.34 -22.63
CA ALA A 92 15.61 -7.09 -23.35
C ALA A 92 15.43 -7.29 -24.89
N PRO A 93 14.58 -6.49 -25.56
CA PRO A 93 14.62 -6.31 -27.01
C PRO A 93 15.95 -5.63 -27.45
N PRO A 94 16.27 -5.58 -28.75
CA PRO A 94 17.55 -5.08 -29.28
C PRO A 94 17.92 -3.62 -28.93
N ASP A 95 17.03 -2.85 -28.30
CA ASP A 95 17.21 -1.44 -27.94
C ASP A 95 17.76 -1.27 -26.50
N ALA A 96 18.43 -2.29 -25.97
CA ALA A 96 18.79 -2.47 -24.55
C ALA A 96 19.56 -1.29 -23.92
N VAL A 97 20.29 -0.50 -24.72
CA VAL A 97 21.04 0.67 -24.23
C VAL A 97 20.10 1.82 -23.82
N GLY A 98 19.03 2.05 -24.57
CA GLY A 98 18.04 3.09 -24.25
C GLY A 98 17.26 2.76 -22.99
N GLY A 99 16.76 1.51 -22.89
CA GLY A 99 16.04 1.04 -21.70
C GLY A 99 16.90 1.01 -20.44
N TRP A 100 18.22 0.76 -20.55
CA TRP A 100 19.13 0.85 -19.41
C TRP A 100 19.28 2.29 -18.90
N LEU A 101 19.46 3.27 -19.79
CA LEU A 101 19.62 4.67 -19.40
C LEU A 101 18.36 5.20 -18.70
N ASP A 102 17.17 4.86 -19.22
CA ASP A 102 15.89 5.22 -18.59
C ASP A 102 15.80 4.63 -17.18
N TRP A 103 16.19 3.36 -17.01
CA TRP A 103 16.18 2.70 -15.71
C TRP A 103 17.15 3.35 -14.71
N VAL A 104 18.35 3.74 -15.15
CA VAL A 104 19.32 4.45 -14.31
C VAL A 104 18.78 5.83 -13.91
N GLN A 105 18.15 6.56 -14.83
CA GLN A 105 17.52 7.85 -14.53
C GLN A 105 16.37 7.70 -13.51
N ASP A 106 15.52 6.69 -13.70
CA ASP A 106 14.42 6.40 -12.78
C ASP A 106 14.92 5.96 -11.41
N ALA A 107 15.97 5.14 -11.35
CA ALA A 107 16.64 4.79 -10.10
C ALA A 107 17.24 6.02 -9.40
N GLY A 108 17.85 6.94 -10.15
CA GLY A 108 18.36 8.20 -9.63
C GLY A 108 17.26 9.08 -9.03
N ARG A 109 16.12 9.22 -9.73
CA ARG A 109 14.94 9.95 -9.22
C ARG A 109 14.37 9.28 -7.98
N ALA A 110 14.26 7.96 -7.97
CA ALA A 110 13.80 7.18 -6.83
C ALA A 110 14.70 7.38 -5.60
N ALA A 111 16.02 7.35 -5.80
CA ALA A 111 16.99 7.59 -4.75
C ALA A 111 16.91 9.01 -4.20
N ALA A 112 16.76 10.03 -5.05
CA ALA A 112 16.63 11.42 -4.63
C ALA A 112 15.35 11.66 -3.82
N LEU A 113 14.19 11.22 -4.32
CA LEU A 113 12.91 11.32 -3.61
C LEU A 113 12.92 10.52 -2.31
N GLY A 114 13.44 9.29 -2.37
CA GLY A 114 13.62 8.42 -1.22
C GLY A 114 14.49 9.03 -0.13
N GLY A 115 15.62 9.60 -0.51
CA GLY A 115 16.52 10.30 0.42
C GLY A 115 15.86 11.50 1.07
N ALA A 116 15.12 12.31 0.31
CA ALA A 116 14.39 13.45 0.86
C ALA A 116 13.32 13.04 1.88
N VAL A 117 12.51 12.02 1.55
CA VAL A 117 11.50 11.49 2.49
C VAL A 117 12.15 10.87 3.72
N TRP A 118 13.25 10.14 3.55
CA TRP A 118 14.00 9.58 4.66
C TRP A 118 14.52 10.66 5.61
N LEU A 119 15.11 11.74 5.09
CA LEU A 119 15.57 12.87 5.90
C LEU A 119 14.42 13.52 6.68
N LEU A 120 13.26 13.70 6.03
CA LEU A 120 12.06 14.23 6.69
C LEU A 120 11.55 13.28 7.79
N ALA A 121 11.57 11.97 7.56
CA ALA A 121 11.17 10.97 8.54
C ALA A 121 12.10 10.94 9.76
N GLU A 122 13.42 11.05 9.55
CA GLU A 122 14.40 11.14 10.64
C GLU A 122 14.27 12.45 11.42
N ALA A 123 14.08 13.58 10.74
CA ALA A 123 13.81 14.86 11.38
C ALA A 123 12.53 14.82 12.22
N GLY A 124 11.46 14.22 11.68
CA GLY A 124 10.20 14.00 12.41
C GLY A 124 10.38 13.10 13.62
N ARG A 125 11.11 11.98 13.49
CA ARG A 125 11.42 11.07 14.62
C ARG A 125 12.23 11.77 15.69
N TRP A 126 13.23 12.55 15.30
CA TRP A 126 14.03 13.35 16.22
C TRP A 126 13.18 14.37 16.98
N ALA A 127 12.32 15.11 16.28
CA ALA A 127 11.43 16.09 16.91
C ALA A 127 10.44 15.41 17.87
N TYR A 128 9.86 14.28 17.44
CA TYR A 128 8.96 13.47 18.26
C TYR A 128 9.63 12.96 19.54
N ARG A 129 10.84 12.38 19.45
CA ARG A 129 11.60 11.91 20.62
C ARG A 129 11.90 13.04 21.62
N ARG A 130 12.11 14.26 21.13
CA ARG A 130 12.31 15.43 22.00
C ARG A 130 11.02 15.91 22.67
N ALA A 131 9.90 15.85 21.95
CA ALA A 131 8.61 16.30 22.46
C ALA A 131 7.98 15.30 23.45
N VAL A 132 8.24 14.00 23.28
CA VAL A 132 7.61 12.93 24.06
C VAL A 132 8.65 11.94 24.60
N PRO A 133 9.50 12.34 25.55
CA PRO A 133 10.61 11.51 26.05
C PRO A 133 10.16 10.30 26.88
N SER A 134 8.92 10.30 27.38
CA SER A 134 8.37 9.26 28.27
C SER A 134 7.65 8.12 27.56
N VAL A 135 7.40 8.23 26.25
CA VAL A 135 6.70 7.18 25.51
C VAL A 135 7.73 6.24 24.88
N PRO A 136 7.80 4.98 25.31
CA PRO A 136 8.71 4.02 24.70
C PRO A 136 8.33 3.83 23.22
N PRO A 137 9.31 3.65 22.33
CA PRO A 137 9.02 3.42 20.92
C PRO A 137 8.16 2.16 20.78
N SER A 138 7.01 2.28 20.13
CA SER A 138 6.24 1.11 19.73
C SER A 138 7.09 0.29 18.76
N PRO A 139 7.25 -1.03 18.95
CA PRO A 139 7.94 -1.87 17.99
C PRO A 139 7.21 -1.75 16.64
N LEU A 140 7.90 -1.23 15.63
CA LEU A 140 7.37 -1.24 14.28
C LEU A 140 7.22 -2.69 13.83
N PRO A 141 6.11 -3.07 13.18
CA PRO A 141 5.97 -4.40 12.62
C PRO A 141 7.13 -4.68 11.66
N SER A 142 7.62 -5.92 11.66
CA SER A 142 8.79 -6.32 10.87
C SER A 142 8.63 -5.91 9.41
N PRO A 143 9.52 -5.05 8.87
CA PRO A 143 9.46 -4.60 7.50
C PRO A 143 9.80 -5.77 6.59
N SER A 144 8.76 -6.41 6.06
CA SER A 144 8.92 -7.50 5.10
C SER A 144 8.69 -6.98 3.70
N LEU A 145 9.53 -7.42 2.76
CA LEU A 145 9.35 -7.14 1.33
C LEU A 145 7.91 -7.46 0.87
N ARG A 146 7.30 -8.50 1.43
CA ARG A 146 5.90 -8.87 1.19
C ARG A 146 4.92 -7.74 1.54
N GLU A 147 5.10 -7.05 2.66
CA GLU A 147 4.22 -5.93 3.03
C GLU A 147 4.38 -4.76 2.04
N ALA A 148 5.62 -4.46 1.61
CA ALA A 148 5.86 -3.46 0.58
C ALA A 148 5.16 -3.84 -0.74
N VAL A 149 5.29 -5.10 -1.18
CA VAL A 149 4.59 -5.62 -2.36
C VAL A 149 3.08 -5.47 -2.22
N TYR A 150 2.51 -5.84 -1.08
CA TYR A 150 1.07 -5.71 -0.85
C TYR A 150 0.61 -4.25 -0.92
N HIS A 151 1.32 -3.33 -0.27
CA HIS A 151 0.97 -1.91 -0.29
C HIS A 151 1.09 -1.30 -1.70
N GLU A 152 2.16 -1.58 -2.43
CA GLU A 152 2.36 -1.05 -3.77
C GLU A 152 1.38 -1.66 -4.78
N ALA A 153 1.07 -2.96 -4.68
CA ALA A 153 0.07 -3.61 -5.52
C ALA A 153 -1.34 -3.05 -5.25
N HIS A 154 -1.69 -2.88 -3.97
CA HIS A 154 -2.97 -2.28 -3.55
C HIS A 154 -3.15 -0.89 -4.15
N TRP A 155 -2.13 -0.05 -3.97
CA TRP A 155 -2.17 1.31 -4.45
C TRP A 155 -2.13 1.39 -5.98
N ALA A 156 -1.38 0.49 -6.65
CA ALA A 156 -1.39 0.37 -8.10
C ALA A 156 -2.77 0.05 -8.68
N PHE A 157 -3.52 -0.80 -7.98
CA PHE A 157 -4.90 -1.08 -8.32
C PHE A 157 -5.82 0.12 -8.08
N TYR A 158 -5.68 0.80 -6.93
CA TYR A 158 -6.54 1.93 -6.55
C TYR A 158 -6.45 3.13 -7.50
N ARG A 159 -5.29 3.35 -8.13
CA ARG A 159 -5.13 4.43 -9.11
C ARG A 159 -5.57 4.07 -10.53
N ASN A 160 -5.88 2.80 -10.84
CA ASN A 160 -6.11 2.38 -12.23
C ASN A 160 -7.37 3.03 -12.85
N ALA A 161 -8.55 2.81 -12.26
CA ALA A 161 -9.79 3.41 -12.76
C ALA A 161 -9.79 4.97 -12.70
N PRO A 162 -9.24 5.61 -11.64
CA PRO A 162 -9.02 7.05 -11.65
C PRO A 162 -8.13 7.54 -12.79
N ILE A 163 -7.05 6.83 -13.15
CA ILE A 163 -6.19 7.21 -14.28
C ILE A 163 -6.94 7.10 -15.61
N MET A 164 -7.77 6.08 -15.78
CA MET A 164 -8.57 5.93 -17.00
C MET A 164 -9.62 7.03 -17.18
N THR A 165 -10.08 7.65 -16.10
CA THR A 165 -11.10 8.70 -16.12
C THR A 165 -10.54 10.12 -16.10
N LEU A 166 -9.49 10.37 -15.31
CA LEU A 166 -8.95 11.71 -15.03
C LEU A 166 -7.56 11.94 -15.67
N GLY A 167 -7.00 10.93 -16.34
CA GLY A 167 -5.63 10.94 -16.85
C GLY A 167 -4.60 10.63 -15.77
N VAL A 168 -3.33 10.49 -16.17
CA VAL A 168 -2.25 9.99 -15.30
C VAL A 168 -2.04 10.85 -14.06
N TYR A 169 -1.95 12.18 -14.23
CA TYR A 169 -1.65 13.09 -13.13
C TYR A 169 -2.78 13.13 -12.09
N TRP A 170 -3.99 13.53 -12.50
CA TRP A 170 -5.13 13.64 -11.59
C TRP A 170 -5.63 12.28 -11.11
N GLY A 171 -5.53 11.24 -11.93
CA GLY A 171 -5.88 9.88 -11.55
C GLY A 171 -4.98 9.31 -10.45
N ALA A 172 -3.67 9.57 -10.48
CA ALA A 172 -2.77 9.15 -9.40
C ALA A 172 -3.15 9.80 -8.05
N TRP A 173 -3.43 11.10 -8.06
CA TRP A 173 -3.88 11.82 -6.85
C TRP A 173 -5.26 11.36 -6.38
N ALA A 174 -6.21 11.11 -7.30
CA ALA A 174 -7.51 10.57 -6.95
C ALA A 174 -7.41 9.14 -6.37
N GLY A 175 -6.52 8.30 -6.89
CA GLY A 175 -6.20 6.99 -6.29
C GLY A 175 -5.67 7.13 -4.86
N LEU A 176 -4.76 8.08 -4.61
CA LEU A 176 -4.28 8.39 -3.26
C LEU A 176 -5.41 8.85 -2.34
N LEU A 177 -6.32 9.70 -2.82
CA LEU A 177 -7.50 10.13 -2.06
C LEU A 177 -8.42 8.96 -1.68
N LEU A 178 -8.57 7.97 -2.56
CA LEU A 178 -9.32 6.75 -2.25
C LEU A 178 -8.64 5.91 -1.18
N THR A 179 -7.31 5.75 -1.25
CA THR A 179 -6.55 5.09 -0.18
C THR A 179 -6.64 5.85 1.14
N ALA A 180 -6.65 7.19 1.11
CA ALA A 180 -6.87 8.01 2.30
C ALA A 180 -8.28 7.86 2.86
N ALA A 181 -9.30 7.76 2.00
CA ALA A 181 -10.68 7.49 2.41
C ALA A 181 -10.82 6.10 3.04
N GLU A 182 -10.21 5.07 2.47
CA GLU A 182 -10.13 3.72 3.05
C GLU A 182 -9.51 3.76 4.46
N ALA A 183 -8.37 4.46 4.61
CA ALA A 183 -7.71 4.62 5.89
C ALA A 183 -8.57 5.39 6.90
N TRP A 184 -9.27 6.44 6.47
CA TRP A 184 -10.18 7.20 7.32
C TRP A 184 -11.37 6.36 7.82
N LEU A 185 -11.92 5.51 6.95
CA LEU A 185 -13.03 4.60 7.29
C LEU A 185 -12.59 3.41 8.14
N ASN A 186 -11.28 3.17 8.27
CA ASN A 186 -10.72 2.14 9.12
C ASN A 186 -10.64 2.62 10.59
N PRO A 187 -11.40 2.02 11.52
CA PRO A 187 -11.39 2.43 12.93
C PRO A 187 -10.04 2.19 13.62
N GLU A 188 -9.30 1.13 13.24
CA GLU A 188 -7.97 0.84 13.79
C GLU A 188 -6.96 1.93 13.37
N TRP A 189 -7.11 2.45 12.15
CA TRP A 189 -6.30 3.56 11.69
C TRP A 189 -6.58 4.82 12.52
N ARG A 190 -7.85 5.21 12.66
CA ARG A 190 -8.26 6.38 13.46
C ARG A 190 -7.81 6.27 14.91
N ALA A 191 -8.00 5.11 15.54
CA ALA A 191 -7.59 4.87 16.92
C ALA A 191 -6.07 4.99 17.10
N GLY A 192 -5.29 4.41 16.16
CA GLY A 192 -3.84 4.55 16.23
C GLY A 192 -3.33 5.97 15.99
N LEU A 193 -4.09 6.83 15.30
CA LEU A 193 -3.67 8.23 15.07
C LEU A 193 -3.89 9.06 16.33
N ALA A 194 -4.90 8.69 17.13
CA ALA A 194 -5.16 9.29 18.44
C ALA A 194 -4.18 8.78 19.53
N ASP A 195 -3.57 7.62 19.32
CA ASP A 195 -2.57 7.04 20.21
C ASP A 195 -1.17 7.58 19.89
N VAL A 196 -0.61 8.35 20.82
CA VAL A 196 0.72 8.96 20.71
C VAL A 196 1.81 7.94 20.35
N ALA A 197 1.74 6.72 20.92
CA ALA A 197 2.74 5.68 20.66
C ALA A 197 2.65 5.08 19.24
N ARG A 198 1.46 5.12 18.62
CA ARG A 198 1.18 4.50 17.32
C ARG A 198 1.13 5.49 16.16
N ALA A 199 0.84 6.76 16.43
CA ALA A 199 0.70 7.80 15.43
C ALA A 199 1.93 7.93 14.51
N PRO A 200 3.19 7.88 14.99
CA PRO A 200 4.36 7.98 14.10
C PRO A 200 4.40 6.91 13.01
N ALA A 201 4.02 5.68 13.34
CA ALA A 201 4.01 4.57 12.38
C ALA A 201 2.95 4.77 11.28
N GLN A 202 1.80 5.34 11.63
CA GLN A 202 0.73 5.62 10.68
C GLN A 202 1.04 6.84 9.82
N LEU A 203 1.63 7.89 10.40
CA LEU A 203 2.10 9.04 9.64
C LEU A 203 3.19 8.64 8.64
N LEU A 204 4.11 7.74 9.02
CA LEU A 204 5.09 7.17 8.11
C LEU A 204 4.40 6.42 6.95
N ARG A 205 3.41 5.56 7.23
CA ARG A 205 2.64 4.86 6.19
C ARG A 205 1.90 5.81 5.25
N ALA A 206 1.32 6.90 5.77
CA ALA A 206 0.70 7.93 4.95
C ALA A 206 1.73 8.65 4.07
N GLY A 207 2.88 9.00 4.63
CA GLY A 207 4.01 9.57 3.89
C GLY A 207 4.52 8.64 2.79
N MET A 208 4.57 7.33 3.05
CA MET A 208 4.93 6.33 2.05
C MET A 208 3.92 6.29 0.89
N ALA A 209 2.61 6.38 1.15
CA ALA A 209 1.60 6.43 0.08
C ALA A 209 1.77 7.67 -0.82
N VAL A 210 2.11 8.83 -0.23
CA VAL A 210 2.44 10.05 -0.99
C VAL A 210 3.71 9.85 -1.81
N LEU A 211 4.77 9.29 -1.21
CA LEU A 211 6.02 8.99 -1.91
C LEU A 211 5.80 8.04 -3.09
N SER A 212 5.05 6.96 -2.90
CA SER A 212 4.71 6.02 -3.98
C SER A 212 3.97 6.76 -5.10
N THR A 213 3.06 7.67 -4.76
CA THR A 213 2.35 8.52 -5.74
C THR A 213 3.29 9.40 -6.56
N LEU A 214 4.20 10.12 -5.91
CA LEU A 214 5.21 10.93 -6.59
C LEU A 214 6.15 10.07 -7.45
N LEU A 215 6.54 8.91 -6.95
CA LEU A 215 7.42 8.01 -7.65
C LEU A 215 6.77 7.47 -8.93
N PHE A 216 5.51 7.05 -8.89
CA PHE A 216 4.81 6.64 -10.11
C PHE A 216 4.65 7.77 -11.12
N LEU A 217 4.34 8.98 -10.66
CA LEU A 217 4.23 10.13 -11.57
C LEU A 217 5.55 10.42 -12.30
N THR A 218 6.68 10.02 -11.74
CA THR A 218 8.02 10.28 -12.29
C THR A 218 8.64 9.10 -13.03
N THR A 219 8.38 7.86 -12.60
CA THR A 219 9.05 6.65 -13.13
C THR A 219 8.07 5.64 -13.73
N GLN A 220 6.81 5.65 -13.29
CA GLN A 220 5.82 4.61 -13.60
C GLN A 220 6.34 3.18 -13.33
N ASN A 221 7.23 3.00 -12.35
CA ASN A 221 7.92 1.75 -12.09
C ASN A 221 7.58 1.20 -10.70
N ILE A 222 6.74 0.16 -10.66
CA ILE A 222 6.29 -0.44 -9.39
C ILE A 222 7.42 -1.14 -8.64
N TRP A 223 8.42 -1.67 -9.35
CA TRP A 223 9.53 -2.38 -8.72
C TRP A 223 10.42 -1.43 -7.92
N LEU A 224 10.72 -0.26 -8.49
CA LEU A 224 11.42 0.80 -7.76
C LEU A 224 10.62 1.27 -6.55
N ALA A 225 9.28 1.38 -6.67
CA ALA A 225 8.42 1.72 -5.55
C ALA A 225 8.48 0.67 -4.43
N VAL A 226 8.37 -0.61 -4.76
CA VAL A 226 8.46 -1.72 -3.79
C VAL A 226 9.81 -1.71 -3.08
N LEU A 227 10.91 -1.61 -3.83
CA LEU A 227 12.26 -1.62 -3.26
C LEU A 227 12.49 -0.42 -2.36
N LEU A 228 12.06 0.78 -2.78
CA LEU A 228 12.21 1.99 -2.00
C LEU A 228 11.36 1.94 -0.72
N HIS A 229 10.12 1.49 -0.83
CA HIS A 229 9.22 1.31 0.30
C HIS A 229 9.82 0.34 1.32
N TRP A 230 10.28 -0.82 0.86
CA TRP A 230 10.95 -1.79 1.71
C TRP A 230 12.21 -1.21 2.37
N ALA A 231 13.07 -0.50 1.62
CA ALA A 231 14.31 0.07 2.16
C ALA A 231 14.06 1.11 3.27
N ILE A 232 13.11 2.03 3.06
CA ILE A 232 12.78 3.07 4.06
C ILE A 232 12.18 2.45 5.32
N THR A 233 11.24 1.52 5.14
CA THR A 233 10.60 0.85 6.29
C THR A 233 11.57 -0.08 7.05
N ALA A 234 12.51 -0.71 6.35
CA ALA A 234 13.60 -1.49 6.95
C ALA A 234 14.48 -0.65 7.87
N ARG A 235 14.81 0.58 7.47
CA ARG A 235 15.69 1.49 8.23
C ARG A 235 15.02 2.17 9.41
N CYS A 236 13.71 2.31 9.41
CA CYS A 236 12.99 2.92 10.55
C CYS A 236 12.97 2.04 11.81
N ARG A 237 13.58 0.86 11.77
CA ARG A 237 13.70 -0.11 12.88
C ARG A 237 14.76 0.27 13.92
N ASP A 238 15.77 1.05 13.53
CA ASP A 238 16.91 1.46 14.37
C ASP A 238 16.70 2.86 14.98
#